data_AF-A0A139MIZ7-F1
#
_entry.id   AF-A0A139MIZ7-F1
#
_cell.length_a   1.000
_cell.length_b   1.000
_cell.length_c   1.000
_cell.angle_alpha   90.00
_cell.angle_beta   90.00
_cell.angle_gamma   90.00
#
_symmetry.space_group_name_H-M   'P 1'
#
loop_
_entity.id
_entity.type
_entity.pdbx_description
1 polymer ?
#
loop_
_entity_poly.entity_id
_entity_poly.type
_entity_poly.pdbx_seq_one_letter_code
_entity_poly.pdbx_strand_id
1 'polypeptide(L)'
;MASQDALPSQFDTDSSVDQNVVVRLKHGTTESQESKSVNLTVRYHGAGEQTPEDKVQTATWTRTVTTDKVNGQPVSATAWTSDKANYDAVPSPVIPGYSVDIATVPAEAVTQENIVKDVHYSAVPTTPEVPDTPVKPEPPVTPITPTQPKAQTTPAPVLPRTGEDTENAKVMTAAGIGALLTLIGIGTRRKKED
;
A
#
# COMPACT_ATOMS: atom_id res chain seq x y z
N MET A 1 -38.31 26.75 -11.52
CA MET A 1 -39.67 27.16 -11.07
C MET A 1 -40.22 28.12 -12.11
N ALA A 2 -41.41 27.84 -12.62
CA ALA A 2 -42.14 28.75 -13.50
C ALA A 2 -43.32 29.36 -12.73
N SER A 3 -43.64 30.62 -13.02
CA SER A 3 -44.84 31.31 -12.54
C SER A 3 -45.46 32.03 -13.72
N GLN A 4 -46.78 32.07 -13.76
CA GLN A 4 -47.53 32.83 -14.76
C GLN A 4 -48.57 33.69 -14.06
N ASP A 5 -48.94 34.80 -14.69
CA ASP A 5 -50.12 35.55 -14.29
C ASP A 5 -51.38 34.71 -14.52
N ALA A 6 -52.46 35.00 -13.80
CA ALA A 6 -53.74 34.31 -13.98
C ALA A 6 -54.24 34.53 -15.42
N LEU A 7 -54.36 33.44 -16.18
CA LEU A 7 -54.86 33.48 -17.55
C LEU A 7 -56.38 33.70 -17.54
N PRO A 8 -56.92 34.63 -18.35
CA PRO A 8 -58.35 34.68 -18.57
C PRO A 8 -58.80 33.39 -19.26
N SER A 9 -59.94 32.83 -18.84
CA SER A 9 -60.48 31.57 -19.38
C SER A 9 -61.02 31.71 -20.81
N GLN A 10 -61.15 32.94 -21.30
CA GLN A 10 -61.64 33.29 -22.63
C GLN A 10 -61.03 34.64 -23.03
N PHE A 11 -60.83 34.84 -24.33
CA PHE A 11 -60.54 36.15 -24.87
C PHE A 11 -61.74 37.08 -24.64
N ASP A 12 -61.49 38.35 -24.33
CA ASP A 12 -62.54 39.36 -24.41
C ASP A 12 -62.80 39.73 -25.88
N THR A 13 -63.86 40.48 -26.10
CA THR A 13 -64.26 40.94 -27.43
C THR A 13 -63.96 42.42 -27.64
N ASP A 14 -63.13 43.03 -26.79
CA ASP A 14 -62.82 44.46 -26.84
C ASP A 14 -61.62 44.70 -27.76
N SER A 15 -61.88 45.09 -29.00
CA SER A 15 -60.82 45.37 -29.97
C SER A 15 -60.02 46.65 -29.68
N SER A 16 -60.33 47.37 -28.59
CA SER A 16 -59.58 48.55 -28.16
C SER A 16 -58.52 48.28 -27.09
N VAL A 17 -58.50 47.07 -26.50
CA VAL A 17 -57.59 46.68 -25.42
C VAL A 17 -56.93 45.33 -25.73
N ASP A 18 -55.60 45.26 -25.63
CA ASP A 18 -54.86 44.01 -25.76
C ASP A 18 -54.86 43.23 -24.42
N GLN A 19 -55.02 41.91 -24.49
CA GLN A 19 -54.82 41.02 -23.35
C GLN A 19 -53.36 40.52 -23.29
N ASN A 20 -52.54 41.12 -22.43
CA ASN A 20 -51.15 40.68 -22.23
C ASN A 20 -51.03 39.69 -21.06
N VAL A 21 -50.19 38.67 -21.24
CA VAL A 21 -49.81 37.72 -20.20
C VAL A 21 -48.29 37.67 -20.08
N VAL A 22 -47.76 37.67 -18.85
CA VAL A 22 -46.33 37.45 -18.60
C VAL A 22 -46.09 36.08 -17.99
N VAL A 23 -45.23 35.30 -18.64
CA VAL A 23 -44.70 34.04 -18.11
C VAL A 23 -43.28 34.27 -17.60
N ARG A 24 -43.02 33.90 -16.34
CA ARG A 24 -41.71 34.05 -15.70
C ARG A 24 -41.10 32.68 -15.46
N LEU A 25 -39.91 32.46 -16.02
CA LEU A 25 -39.13 31.24 -15.82
C LEU A 25 -37.85 31.54 -15.07
N LYS A 26 -37.33 30.54 -14.36
CA LYS A 26 -35.96 30.52 -13.84
C LYS A 26 -35.17 29.44 -14.55
N HIS A 27 -33.89 29.68 -14.76
CA HIS A 27 -32.99 28.68 -15.32
C HIS A 27 -32.96 27.43 -14.43
N GLY A 28 -32.90 26.26 -15.07
CA GLY A 28 -32.61 25.02 -14.39
C GLY A 28 -31.10 24.88 -14.16
N THR A 29 -30.73 24.13 -13.14
CA THR A 29 -29.34 23.80 -12.84
C THR A 29 -29.08 22.30 -12.95
N THR A 30 -27.82 21.91 -13.08
CA THR A 30 -27.33 20.54 -12.93
C THR A 30 -26.13 20.52 -12.00
N GLU A 31 -25.87 19.38 -11.36
CA GLU A 31 -24.67 19.17 -10.56
C GLU A 31 -23.71 18.21 -11.26
N SER A 32 -22.41 18.40 -11.04
CA SER A 32 -21.33 17.50 -11.43
C SER A 32 -20.26 17.46 -10.34
N GLN A 33 -19.59 16.32 -10.18
CA GLN A 33 -18.45 16.21 -9.27
C GLN A 33 -17.15 16.45 -10.03
N GLU A 34 -16.25 17.21 -9.40
CA GLU A 34 -14.85 17.35 -9.80
C GLU A 34 -13.96 16.63 -8.78
N SER A 35 -12.86 16.04 -9.25
CA SER A 35 -11.88 15.37 -8.42
C SER A 35 -10.46 15.75 -8.80
N LYS A 36 -9.57 15.88 -7.82
CA LYS A 36 -8.12 15.96 -8.03
C LYS A 36 -7.37 15.13 -7.00
N SER A 37 -6.17 14.68 -7.35
CA SER A 37 -5.30 13.92 -6.45
C SER A 37 -4.06 14.72 -6.09
N VAL A 38 -3.62 14.56 -4.85
CA VAL A 38 -2.40 15.17 -4.30
C VAL A 38 -1.64 14.13 -3.49
N ASN A 39 -0.31 14.24 -3.51
CA ASN A 39 0.57 13.19 -3.02
C ASN A 39 1.50 13.70 -1.92
N LEU A 40 1.77 12.85 -0.93
CA LEU A 40 2.97 12.91 -0.13
C LEU A 40 3.97 11.90 -0.69
N THR A 41 5.14 12.39 -1.10
CA THR A 41 6.25 11.56 -1.61
C THR A 41 7.42 11.63 -0.65
N VAL A 42 7.81 10.49 -0.07
CA VAL A 42 9.07 10.33 0.66
C VAL A 42 10.11 9.82 -0.33
N ARG A 43 11.16 10.62 -0.55
CA ARG A 43 12.29 10.29 -1.40
C ARG A 43 13.48 9.87 -0.56
N TYR A 44 14.12 8.78 -0.94
CA TYR A 44 15.31 8.28 -0.24
C TYR A 44 16.56 8.50 -1.06
N HIS A 45 17.67 8.80 -0.38
CA HIS A 45 18.96 9.11 -1.02
C HIS A 45 20.12 8.51 -0.25
N GLY A 46 21.27 8.30 -0.92
CA GLY A 46 22.56 8.14 -0.23
C GLY A 46 23.04 6.71 0.08
N ALA A 47 22.27 5.66 -0.23
CA ALA A 47 22.70 4.26 -0.04
C ALA A 47 23.17 3.56 -1.34
N GLY A 48 23.54 4.32 -2.37
CA GLY A 48 23.98 3.77 -3.65
C GLY A 48 22.91 2.89 -4.30
N GLU A 49 23.29 1.70 -4.77
CA GLU A 49 22.36 0.70 -5.33
C GLU A 49 21.35 0.15 -4.33
N GLN A 50 21.59 0.33 -3.02
CA GLN A 50 20.67 -0.09 -1.95
C GLN A 50 19.67 1.01 -1.56
N THR A 51 19.72 2.18 -2.21
CA THR A 51 18.77 3.27 -1.95
C THR A 51 17.35 2.78 -2.22
N PRO A 52 16.42 2.88 -1.25
CA PRO A 52 15.05 2.43 -1.44
C PRO A 52 14.32 3.26 -2.50
N GLU A 53 13.33 2.66 -3.14
CA GLU A 53 12.36 3.37 -3.97
C GLU A 53 11.52 4.36 -3.15
N ASP A 54 11.09 5.43 -3.80
CA ASP A 54 10.20 6.43 -3.21
C ASP A 54 8.92 5.80 -2.65
N LYS A 55 8.43 6.34 -1.53
CA LYS A 55 7.12 5.99 -0.97
C LYS A 55 6.13 7.10 -1.25
N VAL A 56 5.04 6.77 -1.92
CA VAL A 56 3.99 7.72 -2.29
C VAL A 56 2.69 7.37 -1.57
N GLN A 57 2.07 8.36 -0.96
CA GLN A 57 0.70 8.29 -0.47
C GLN A 57 -0.16 9.31 -1.21
N THR A 58 -1.34 8.92 -1.66
CA THR A 58 -2.25 9.79 -2.41
C THR A 58 -3.49 10.11 -1.58
N ALA A 59 -3.92 11.37 -1.60
CA ALA A 59 -5.21 11.82 -1.13
C ALA A 59 -6.01 12.39 -2.30
N THR A 60 -7.32 12.14 -2.31
CA THR A 60 -8.23 12.62 -3.33
C THR A 60 -9.13 13.70 -2.74
N TRP A 61 -9.17 14.84 -3.42
CA TRP A 61 -10.06 15.94 -3.11
C TRP A 61 -11.22 15.93 -4.09
N THR A 62 -12.43 16.13 -3.59
CA THR A 62 -13.66 16.25 -4.38
C THR A 62 -14.41 17.54 -4.08
N ARG A 63 -15.15 18.05 -5.06
CA ARG A 63 -16.15 19.11 -4.86
C ARG A 63 -17.31 18.94 -5.83
N THR A 64 -18.46 19.50 -5.48
CA THR A 64 -19.62 19.56 -6.36
C THR A 64 -19.69 20.94 -7.00
N VAL A 65 -19.87 20.97 -8.32
CA VAL A 65 -20.10 22.19 -9.11
C VAL A 65 -21.54 22.17 -9.60
N THR A 66 -22.25 23.28 -9.40
CA THR A 66 -23.58 23.50 -9.96
C THR A 66 -23.45 24.38 -11.19
N THR A 67 -24.03 23.95 -12.30
CA THR A 67 -23.95 24.62 -13.60
C THR A 67 -25.34 24.99 -14.10
N ASP A 68 -25.46 26.18 -14.66
CA ASP A 68 -26.66 26.67 -15.33
C ASP A 68 -26.88 25.92 -16.66
N LYS A 69 -28.06 25.32 -16.84
CA LYS A 69 -28.37 24.51 -18.03
C LYS A 69 -28.62 25.31 -19.30
N VAL A 70 -28.86 26.61 -19.20
CA VAL A 70 -29.18 27.49 -20.34
C VAL A 70 -27.91 28.04 -20.97
N ASN A 71 -26.97 28.54 -20.16
CA ASN A 71 -25.74 29.16 -20.66
C ASN A 71 -24.46 28.32 -20.42
N GLY A 72 -24.57 27.21 -19.67
CA GLY A 72 -23.45 26.31 -19.39
C GLY A 72 -22.42 26.85 -18.38
N GLN A 73 -22.69 27.97 -17.72
CA GLN A 73 -21.74 28.59 -16.79
C GLN A 73 -21.90 28.03 -15.36
N PRO A 74 -20.79 27.87 -14.61
CA PRO A 74 -20.89 27.49 -13.21
C PRO A 74 -21.56 28.61 -12.41
N VAL A 75 -22.57 28.24 -11.62
CA VAL A 75 -23.30 29.16 -10.73
C VAL A 75 -22.81 29.08 -9.29
N SER A 76 -22.32 27.92 -8.87
CA SER A 76 -21.71 27.74 -7.55
C SER A 76 -20.83 26.49 -7.51
N ALA A 77 -19.94 26.43 -6.52
CA ALA A 77 -19.18 25.23 -6.20
C ALA A 77 -19.06 25.08 -4.68
N THR A 78 -19.06 23.84 -4.19
CA THR A 78 -18.76 23.55 -2.79
C THR A 78 -17.26 23.75 -2.52
N ALA A 79 -16.90 23.89 -1.25
CA ALA A 79 -15.51 23.75 -0.85
C ALA A 79 -14.99 22.35 -1.21
N TRP A 80 -13.69 22.26 -1.49
CA TRP A 80 -13.02 20.98 -1.68
C TRP A 80 -12.98 20.21 -0.35
N THR A 81 -13.25 18.91 -0.42
CA THR A 81 -13.15 17.98 0.71
C THR A 81 -12.21 16.84 0.36
N SER A 82 -11.30 16.50 1.26
CA SER A 82 -10.41 15.36 1.08
C SER A 82 -11.06 14.07 1.60
N ASP A 83 -10.71 12.95 0.97
CA ASP A 83 -11.01 11.59 1.42
C ASP A 83 -10.34 11.21 2.75
N LYS A 84 -9.28 11.90 3.16
CA LYS A 84 -8.58 11.66 4.43
C LYS A 84 -8.06 12.96 5.06
N ALA A 85 -7.92 12.96 6.39
CA ALA A 85 -7.40 14.12 7.11
C ALA A 85 -5.87 14.20 7.12
N ASN A 86 -5.19 13.06 7.19
CA ASN A 86 -3.74 12.95 7.27
C ASN A 86 -3.22 11.85 6.34
N TYR A 87 -1.99 12.02 5.89
CA TYR A 87 -1.13 10.94 5.43
C TYR A 87 -0.56 10.17 6.63
N ASP A 88 -0.29 8.89 6.43
CA ASP A 88 0.27 8.02 7.46
C ASP A 88 1.77 8.31 7.67
N ALA A 89 2.28 8.00 8.86
CA ALA A 89 3.71 8.01 9.10
C ALA A 89 4.40 6.93 8.26
N VAL A 90 5.59 7.23 7.73
CA VAL A 90 6.36 6.32 6.88
C VAL A 90 7.69 5.97 7.55
N PRO A 91 7.84 4.73 8.07
CA PRO A 91 9.12 4.26 8.58
C PRO A 91 10.14 4.11 7.44
N SER A 92 11.34 4.61 7.66
CA SER A 92 12.45 4.47 6.71
C SER A 92 13.01 3.04 6.77
N PRO A 93 13.25 2.36 5.62
CA PRO A 93 13.85 1.04 5.60
C PRO A 93 15.20 0.97 6.33
N VAL A 94 15.46 -0.14 7.04
CA VAL A 94 16.76 -0.38 7.66
C VAL A 94 17.69 -1.00 6.63
N ILE A 95 18.85 -0.38 6.42
CA ILE A 95 19.88 -0.84 5.47
C ILE A 95 21.16 -1.15 6.25
N PRO A 96 21.65 -2.41 6.25
CA PRO A 96 22.88 -2.78 6.93
C PRO A 96 24.08 -1.92 6.48
N GLY A 97 24.86 -1.42 7.43
CA GLY A 97 26.01 -0.56 7.14
C GLY A 97 25.65 0.91 6.88
N TYR A 98 24.38 1.30 6.96
CA TYR A 98 23.93 2.69 6.82
C TYR A 98 23.11 3.14 8.04
N SER A 99 23.22 4.43 8.33
CA SER A 99 22.36 5.16 9.26
C SER A 99 21.44 6.08 8.45
N VAL A 100 20.29 6.44 9.01
CA VAL A 100 19.31 7.33 8.36
C VAL A 100 19.10 8.57 9.24
N ASP A 101 18.97 9.74 8.61
CA ASP A 101 18.72 11.01 9.30
C ASP A 101 17.31 11.06 9.92
N ILE A 102 16.32 10.50 9.25
CA ILE A 102 14.92 10.43 9.66
C ILE A 102 14.48 8.97 9.71
N ALA A 103 14.38 8.40 10.90
CA ALA A 103 13.96 7.00 11.09
C ALA A 103 12.49 6.76 10.71
N THR A 104 11.64 7.78 10.89
CA THR A 104 10.22 7.74 10.50
C THR A 104 9.78 9.13 10.11
N VAL A 105 9.32 9.28 8.87
CA VAL A 105 8.63 10.50 8.44
C VAL A 105 7.28 10.54 9.17
N PRO A 106 6.99 11.60 9.95
CA PRO A 106 5.75 11.65 10.73
C PRO A 106 4.52 11.73 9.84
N ALA A 107 3.37 11.38 10.41
CA ALA A 107 2.07 11.66 9.78
C ALA A 107 1.90 13.17 9.55
N GLU A 108 1.27 13.55 8.44
CA GLU A 108 1.13 14.95 8.04
C GLU A 108 -0.27 15.22 7.52
N ALA A 109 -0.83 16.38 7.87
CA ALA A 109 -2.15 16.77 7.42
C ALA A 109 -2.18 16.90 5.89
N VAL A 110 -3.27 16.44 5.28
CA VAL A 110 -3.46 16.57 3.83
C VAL A 110 -3.70 18.04 3.50
N THR A 111 -2.96 18.56 2.52
CA THR A 111 -3.21 19.86 1.92
C THR A 111 -3.70 19.68 0.48
N GLN A 112 -4.07 20.76 -0.19
CA GLN A 112 -4.43 20.71 -1.61
C GLN A 112 -3.21 20.78 -2.55
N GLU A 113 -2.01 20.58 -2.01
CA GLU A 113 -0.74 20.61 -2.71
C GLU A 113 0.03 19.30 -2.49
N ASN A 114 0.97 19.01 -3.38
CA ASN A 114 1.87 17.87 -3.18
C ASN A 114 2.91 18.20 -2.10
N ILE A 115 3.22 17.22 -1.27
CA ILE A 115 4.23 17.30 -0.23
C ILE A 115 5.37 16.37 -0.62
N VAL A 116 6.61 16.85 -0.47
CA VAL A 116 7.81 16.03 -0.68
C VAL A 116 8.65 16.07 0.58
N LYS A 117 9.10 14.90 1.03
CA LYS A 117 10.05 14.74 2.14
C LYS A 117 11.26 13.99 1.62
N ASP A 118 12.44 14.45 1.99
CA ASP A 118 13.70 13.81 1.64
C ASP A 118 14.32 13.16 2.88
N VAL A 119 14.76 11.92 2.72
CA VAL A 119 15.39 11.09 3.75
C VAL A 119 16.75 10.64 3.22
N HIS A 120 17.82 10.85 3.99
CA HIS A 120 19.18 10.57 3.56
C HIS A 120 19.83 9.49 4.42
N TYR A 121 20.39 8.50 3.73
CA TYR A 121 21.25 7.49 4.31
C TYR A 121 22.72 7.92 4.26
N SER A 122 23.45 7.59 5.32
CA SER A 122 24.90 7.79 5.43
C SER A 122 25.56 6.50 5.88
N ALA A 123 26.62 6.10 5.18
CA ALA A 123 27.38 4.90 5.54
C ALA A 123 27.93 5.03 6.97
N VAL A 124 27.72 3.99 7.78
CA VAL A 124 28.31 3.90 9.11
C VAL A 124 29.79 3.57 8.92
N PRO A 125 30.72 4.42 9.40
CA PRO A 125 32.14 4.15 9.24
C PRO A 125 32.50 2.84 9.94
N THR A 126 33.10 1.92 9.19
CA THR A 126 33.72 0.73 9.77
C THR A 126 35.05 1.15 10.39
N THR A 127 35.17 1.02 11.71
CA THR A 127 36.52 1.04 12.30
C THR A 127 37.19 -0.25 11.86
N PRO A 128 38.36 -0.21 11.20
CA PRO A 128 39.08 -1.44 10.89
C PRO A 128 39.34 -2.17 12.20
N GLU A 129 38.84 -3.40 12.31
CA GLU A 129 39.23 -4.32 13.36
C GLU A 129 40.74 -4.52 13.22
N VAL A 130 41.50 -4.09 14.23
CA VAL A 130 42.92 -4.46 14.32
C VAL A 130 42.92 -5.99 14.34
N PRO A 131 43.62 -6.69 13.42
CA PRO A 131 43.73 -8.13 13.51
C PRO A 131 44.21 -8.48 14.91
N ASP A 132 43.42 -9.25 15.66
CA ASP A 132 43.89 -9.82 16.92
C ASP A 132 45.26 -10.44 16.64
N THR A 133 46.26 -10.00 17.41
CA THR A 133 47.57 -10.63 17.36
C THR A 133 47.36 -12.12 17.61
N PRO A 134 47.99 -13.03 16.85
CA PRO A 134 47.81 -14.45 17.05
C PRO A 134 48.07 -14.78 18.51
N VAL A 135 47.03 -15.23 19.23
CA VAL A 135 47.22 -15.73 20.59
C VAL A 135 48.14 -16.95 20.46
N LYS A 136 49.34 -16.84 21.01
CA LYS A 136 50.29 -17.95 21.09
C LYS A 136 49.54 -19.15 21.67
N PRO A 137 49.54 -20.33 21.02
CA PRO A 137 48.89 -21.51 21.57
C PRO A 137 49.40 -21.77 22.99
N GLU A 138 48.48 -21.94 23.94
CA GLU A 138 48.84 -22.42 25.28
C GLU A 138 49.57 -23.78 25.15
N PRO A 139 50.58 -24.03 25.99
CA PRO A 139 51.27 -25.33 26.01
C PRO A 139 50.25 -26.44 26.29
N PRO A 140 50.43 -27.63 25.69
CA PRO A 140 49.49 -28.73 25.85
C PRO A 140 49.35 -29.11 27.32
N VAL A 141 48.10 -29.15 27.80
CA VAL A 141 47.78 -29.77 29.08
C VAL A 141 48.16 -31.25 29.04
N THR A 142 48.82 -31.71 30.10
CA THR A 142 49.21 -33.11 30.26
C THR A 142 47.96 -34.00 30.34
N PRO A 143 47.98 -35.19 29.74
CA PRO A 143 46.82 -36.06 29.70
C PRO A 143 46.42 -36.54 31.10
N ILE A 144 45.15 -36.32 31.44
CA ILE A 144 44.51 -36.93 32.62
C ILE A 144 44.43 -38.45 32.44
N THR A 145 44.82 -39.17 33.49
CA THR A 145 44.79 -40.63 33.57
C THR A 145 43.34 -41.17 33.45
N PRO A 146 43.08 -42.21 32.65
CA PRO A 146 41.74 -42.78 32.49
C PRO A 146 41.31 -43.53 33.77
N THR A 147 40.10 -43.25 34.26
CA THR A 147 39.44 -44.08 35.27
C THR A 147 38.55 -45.11 34.57
N GLN A 148 38.71 -46.38 34.93
CA GLN A 148 38.06 -47.57 34.36
C GLN A 148 36.51 -47.59 34.57
N PRO A 149 35.71 -48.23 33.69
CA PRO A 149 34.27 -48.04 33.60
C PRO A 149 33.44 -48.95 34.53
N LYS A 150 32.25 -48.48 34.93
CA LYS A 150 31.19 -49.28 35.54
C LYS A 150 30.00 -49.38 34.57
N ALA A 151 29.48 -50.60 34.43
CA ALA A 151 28.61 -51.08 33.36
C ALA A 151 27.21 -50.41 33.26
N GLN A 152 26.66 -50.51 32.04
CA GLN A 152 25.38 -49.98 31.54
C GLN A 152 24.16 -50.67 32.13
N THR A 153 23.03 -49.95 32.17
CA THR A 153 21.71 -50.49 31.80
C THR A 153 20.81 -49.37 31.29
N THR A 154 20.33 -49.52 30.05
CA THR A 154 19.31 -48.68 29.39
C THR A 154 17.91 -49.22 29.72
N PRO A 155 16.88 -48.36 29.80
CA PRO A 155 15.75 -48.55 28.87
C PRO A 155 15.38 -47.29 28.07
N ALA A 156 14.78 -47.57 26.91
CA ALA A 156 14.33 -46.71 25.82
C ALA A 156 13.22 -45.70 26.20
N PRO A 157 12.93 -44.69 25.34
CA PRO A 157 11.91 -43.66 25.63
C PRO A 157 10.48 -44.20 25.47
N VAL A 158 9.58 -43.82 26.37
CA VAL A 158 8.14 -44.14 26.33
C VAL A 158 7.32 -42.84 26.19
N LEU A 159 6.49 -42.76 25.14
CA LEU A 159 5.47 -41.72 24.91
C LEU A 159 4.25 -41.92 25.84
N PRO A 160 3.46 -40.88 26.17
CA PRO A 160 2.28 -41.04 27.01
C PRO A 160 1.17 -41.83 26.28
N ARG A 161 0.57 -42.76 27.02
CA ARG A 161 -0.60 -43.55 26.60
C ARG A 161 -1.77 -43.18 27.53
N THR A 162 -2.87 -42.70 26.96
CA THR A 162 -4.19 -42.64 27.63
C THR A 162 -5.20 -43.38 26.76
N GLY A 163 -5.81 -44.43 27.31
CA GLY A 163 -7.18 -44.87 26.97
C GLY A 163 -7.36 -45.87 25.83
N GLU A 164 -7.80 -47.07 26.21
CA GLU A 164 -8.55 -48.15 25.53
C GLU A 164 -8.91 -48.10 24.03
N ASP A 165 -8.56 -49.20 23.36
CA ASP A 165 -9.34 -50.04 22.45
C ASP A 165 -10.52 -49.44 21.67
N THR A 166 -10.41 -49.41 20.33
CA THR A 166 -11.16 -50.32 19.42
C THR A 166 -11.00 -49.87 17.95
N GLU A 167 -10.44 -50.79 17.17
CA GLU A 167 -10.63 -51.06 15.73
C GLU A 167 -9.87 -50.33 14.59
N ASN A 168 -9.15 -51.20 13.88
CA ASN A 168 -9.07 -51.36 12.42
C ASN A 168 -8.07 -50.52 11.61
N ALA A 169 -6.84 -51.07 11.57
CA ALA A 169 -6.10 -51.49 10.39
C ALA A 169 -6.15 -50.61 9.12
N LYS A 170 -4.99 -50.18 8.61
CA LYS A 170 -4.11 -50.99 7.73
C LYS A 170 -2.81 -50.21 7.43
N VAL A 171 -1.79 -51.00 7.11
CA VAL A 171 -0.35 -50.70 7.13
C VAL A 171 0.18 -50.42 5.71
N MET A 172 1.38 -49.80 5.65
CA MET A 172 2.44 -49.99 4.63
C MET A 172 2.27 -49.22 3.30
N THR A 173 3.27 -48.63 2.62
CA THR A 173 4.71 -48.95 2.42
C THR A 173 5.36 -47.71 1.75
N ALA A 174 6.42 -47.09 2.28
CA ALA A 174 7.86 -47.29 2.01
C ALA A 174 8.38 -46.95 0.58
N ALA A 175 9.43 -46.11 0.57
CA ALA A 175 10.57 -45.99 -0.37
C ALA A 175 10.29 -45.75 -1.88
N GLY A 176 10.99 -44.89 -2.61
CA GLY A 176 12.19 -44.09 -2.37
C GLY A 176 12.74 -43.58 -3.73
N ILE A 177 13.47 -42.46 -3.67
CA ILE A 177 14.64 -42.06 -4.49
C ILE A 177 14.56 -42.16 -6.03
N GLY A 178 14.69 -41.00 -6.69
CA GLY A 178 15.81 -40.81 -7.63
C GLY A 178 15.51 -40.34 -9.07
N ALA A 179 16.26 -39.28 -9.46
CA ALA A 179 16.70 -38.90 -10.81
C ALA A 179 15.66 -38.32 -11.79
N LEU A 180 15.98 -37.53 -12.82
CA LEU A 180 17.06 -36.59 -13.21
C LEU A 180 16.65 -36.13 -14.63
N LEU A 181 16.63 -34.81 -14.90
CA LEU A 181 16.73 -34.10 -16.20
C LEU A 181 15.84 -34.49 -17.42
N THR A 182 15.24 -33.48 -18.07
CA THR A 182 15.46 -33.17 -19.51
C THR A 182 14.88 -31.80 -19.92
N LEU A 183 15.70 -31.04 -20.65
CA LEU A 183 15.38 -29.83 -21.41
C LEU A 183 14.86 -30.22 -22.81
N ILE A 184 13.72 -29.69 -23.28
CA ILE A 184 13.44 -29.43 -24.72
C ILE A 184 12.53 -28.21 -24.83
N GLY A 185 12.91 -27.25 -25.68
CA GLY A 185 12.14 -26.05 -25.99
C GLY A 185 11.44 -26.05 -27.36
N ILE A 186 11.06 -24.84 -27.78
CA ILE A 186 10.58 -24.36 -29.10
C ILE A 186 9.05 -24.32 -29.30
N GLY A 187 8.55 -23.12 -29.59
CA GLY A 187 7.21 -22.90 -30.17
C GLY A 187 6.78 -21.44 -30.25
N THR A 188 7.33 -20.68 -31.21
CA THR A 188 6.82 -19.36 -31.63
C THR A 188 5.42 -19.44 -32.23
N ARG A 189 4.52 -18.50 -31.92
CA ARG A 189 3.50 -18.02 -32.87
C ARG A 189 3.30 -16.51 -32.75
N ARG A 190 3.49 -15.84 -33.90
CA ARG A 190 3.01 -14.49 -34.20
C ARG A 190 1.50 -14.53 -34.43
N LYS A 191 0.79 -13.48 -34.04
CA LYS A 191 -0.49 -13.11 -34.64
C LYS A 191 -0.49 -11.59 -34.85
N LYS A 192 -0.52 -11.18 -36.12
CA LYS A 192 -1.00 -9.88 -36.58
C LYS A 192 -2.49 -10.04 -36.82
N GLU A 193 -3.30 -9.08 -36.40
CA GLU A 193 -4.63 -8.79 -36.95
C GLU A 193 -4.72 -7.25 -37.11
N ASP A 194 -5.45 -6.84 -38.15
CA ASP A 194 -5.46 -5.54 -38.87
C ASP A 194 -5.58 -4.25 -38.05
#